data_AF-A0A953TGR0-F1
#
_entry.id   AF-A0A953TGR0-F1
#
_cell.length_a   1.000
_cell.length_b   1.000
_cell.length_c   1.000
_cell.angle_alpha   90.00
_cell.angle_beta   90.00
_cell.angle_gamma   90.00
#
_symmetry.space_group_name_H-M   'P 1'
#
loop_
_entity.id
_entity.type
_entity.pdbx_description
1 polymer ?
#
loop_
_entity_poly.entity_id
_entity_poly.type
_entity_poly.pdbx_seq_one_letter_code
_entity_poly.pdbx_strand_id
1 'polypeptide(L)'
;MATMVAPPARGIEVDVSKLRPILNVELFGHVTLVEGYALTNFTGCHALVSLRDQPGKTVAVLTSDARLQDLLETALATGNLIAFLGYKLTNPPTPRGGTWSVDVYNIDGVILYGMK
;
A
#
# COMPACT_ATOMS: atom_id res chain seq x y z
N MET A 1 -24.33 -50.64 27.56
CA MET A 1 -24.00 -49.25 27.18
C MET A 1 -23.65 -49.27 25.70
N ALA A 2 -24.43 -48.62 24.85
CA ALA A 2 -24.14 -48.50 23.43
C ALA A 2 -23.31 -47.24 23.18
N THR A 3 -22.12 -47.39 22.61
CA THR A 3 -21.21 -46.29 22.29
C THR A 3 -21.69 -45.60 21.01
N MET A 4 -22.09 -44.34 21.11
CA MET A 4 -22.52 -43.52 19.98
C MET A 4 -21.28 -43.01 19.23
N VAL A 5 -21.03 -43.54 18.03
CA VAL A 5 -19.94 -43.07 17.15
C VAL A 5 -20.43 -41.85 16.37
N ALA A 6 -19.76 -40.72 16.55
CA ALA A 6 -20.08 -39.49 15.82
C ALA A 6 -19.85 -39.70 14.30
N PRO A 7 -20.73 -39.19 13.43
CA PRO A 7 -20.55 -39.30 11.99
C PRO A 7 -19.29 -38.54 11.56
N PRO A 8 -18.56 -39.02 10.53
CA PRO A 8 -17.37 -38.35 10.03
C PRO A 8 -17.74 -36.98 9.49
N ALA A 9 -17.03 -35.95 9.94
CA ALA A 9 -17.20 -34.59 9.46
C ALA A 9 -16.96 -34.54 7.94
N ARG A 10 -18.01 -34.23 7.16
CA ARG A 10 -17.89 -33.98 5.72
C ARG A 10 -17.63 -32.49 5.51
N GLY A 11 -16.40 -32.14 5.16
CA GLY A 11 -15.99 -30.78 4.80
C GLY A 11 -14.56 -30.76 4.28
N ILE A 12 -14.21 -29.74 3.50
CA ILE A 12 -12.82 -29.43 3.17
C ILE A 12 -12.25 -28.63 4.35
N GLU A 13 -11.29 -29.19 5.07
CA GLU A 13 -10.51 -28.44 6.06
C GLU A 13 -9.52 -27.54 5.32
N VAL A 14 -9.78 -26.24 5.37
CA VAL A 14 -8.82 -25.24 4.87
C VAL A 14 -7.77 -25.03 5.95
N ASP A 15 -6.56 -25.50 5.70
CA ASP A 15 -5.40 -25.28 6.56
C ASP A 15 -4.96 -23.81 6.49
N VAL A 16 -5.53 -22.99 7.37
CA VAL A 16 -5.23 -21.55 7.48
C VAL A 16 -3.78 -21.27 7.85
N SER A 17 -3.06 -22.25 8.42
CA SER A 17 -1.64 -22.16 8.77
C SER A 17 -0.73 -22.05 7.53
N LYS A 18 -1.23 -22.44 6.36
CA LYS A 18 -0.52 -22.37 5.08
C LYS A 18 -0.87 -21.12 4.27
N LEU A 19 -1.82 -20.30 4.73
CA LEU A 19 -2.14 -19.05 4.07
C LEU A 19 -0.98 -18.08 4.27
N ARG A 20 -0.37 -17.66 3.15
CA ARG A 20 0.54 -16.53 3.15
C ARG A 20 -0.29 -15.26 2.97
N PRO A 21 -0.14 -14.23 3.81
CA PRO A 21 -0.76 -12.94 3.53
C PRO A 21 -0.25 -12.44 2.18
N ILE A 22 -1.17 -12.08 1.29
CA ILE A 22 -0.82 -11.33 0.10
C ILE A 22 -0.42 -9.94 0.60
N LEU A 23 0.89 -9.69 0.65
CA LEU A 23 1.43 -8.41 1.06
C LEU A 23 1.32 -7.37 -0.05
N ASN A 24 1.09 -7.81 -1.28
CA ASN A 24 0.97 -6.94 -2.44
C ASN A 24 -0.38 -6.24 -2.41
N VAL A 25 -0.34 -4.92 -2.37
CA VAL A 25 -1.51 -4.06 -2.32
C VAL A 25 -1.46 -3.17 -3.54
N GLU A 26 -2.59 -3.11 -4.24
CA GLU A 26 -2.80 -2.16 -5.31
C GLU A 26 -3.59 -0.98 -4.74
N LEU A 27 -2.96 0.19 -4.70
CA LEU A 27 -3.61 1.43 -4.31
C LEU A 27 -3.82 2.26 -5.57
N PHE A 28 -5.05 2.64 -5.88
CA PHE A 28 -5.32 3.50 -7.03
C PHE A 28 -6.20 4.67 -6.65
N GLY A 29 -6.03 5.77 -7.36
CA GLY A 29 -6.94 6.90 -7.25
C GLY A 29 -6.37 8.19 -7.84
N HIS A 30 -7.20 9.23 -7.85
CA HIS A 30 -6.76 10.57 -8.20
C HIS A 30 -5.98 11.18 -7.05
N VAL A 31 -4.77 11.66 -7.33
CA VAL A 31 -3.91 12.33 -6.34
C VAL A 31 -4.50 13.70 -6.02
N THR A 32 -4.76 13.97 -4.75
CA THR A 32 -5.25 15.27 -4.28
C THR A 32 -4.24 16.05 -3.46
N LEU A 33 -3.21 15.37 -2.96
CA LEU A 33 -2.12 15.97 -2.20
C LEU A 33 -0.87 15.09 -2.35
N VAL A 34 0.28 15.76 -2.53
CA VAL A 34 1.61 15.17 -2.47
C VAL A 34 2.43 16.03 -1.53
N GLU A 35 2.97 15.43 -0.48
CA GLU A 35 3.89 16.12 0.42
C GLU A 35 5.17 15.30 0.55
N GLY A 36 6.27 15.86 0.04
CA GLY A 36 7.58 15.22 0.08
C GLY A 36 8.25 15.37 1.45
N TYR A 37 8.82 14.29 1.97
CA TYR A 37 9.58 14.31 3.22
C TYR A 37 10.97 13.69 3.00
N ALA A 38 11.98 14.28 3.66
CA ALA A 38 13.30 13.69 3.74
C ALA A 38 13.40 12.77 4.98
N LEU A 39 13.57 11.46 4.77
CA LEU A 39 14.00 10.55 5.81
C LEU A 39 15.53 10.52 5.89
N THR A 40 16.10 10.71 7.08
CA THR A 40 17.55 10.82 7.27
C THR A 40 18.34 9.56 6.94
N ASN A 41 17.70 8.37 6.97
CA ASN A 41 18.37 7.08 6.79
C ASN A 41 17.82 6.27 5.60
N PHE A 42 17.08 6.90 4.69
CA PHE A 42 16.54 6.23 3.52
C PHE A 42 16.91 6.99 2.26
N THR A 43 17.45 6.25 1.29
CA THR A 43 17.84 6.78 -0.02
C THR A 43 16.71 6.52 -1.00
N GLY A 44 16.05 7.58 -1.46
CA GLY A 44 14.94 7.51 -2.40
C GLY A 44 13.88 8.59 -2.15
N CYS A 45 12.70 8.39 -2.71
CA CYS A 45 11.55 9.28 -2.59
C CYS A 45 10.58 8.81 -1.51
N HIS A 46 10.06 9.77 -0.76
CA HIS A 46 9.02 9.54 0.25
C HIS A 46 7.99 10.64 0.11
N ALA A 47 6.74 10.22 -0.05
CA ALA A 47 5.64 11.16 -0.16
C ALA A 47 4.48 10.70 0.71
N LEU A 48 3.85 11.65 1.39
CA LEU A 48 2.45 11.48 1.77
C LEU A 48 1.60 11.76 0.54
N VAL A 49 0.77 10.78 0.19
CA VAL A 49 -0.13 10.84 -0.96
C VAL A 49 -1.54 10.69 -0.46
N SER A 50 -2.39 11.66 -0.78
CA SER A 50 -3.84 11.55 -0.58
C SER A 50 -4.49 11.12 -1.88
N LEU A 51 -5.20 10.00 -1.85
CA LEU A 51 -6.00 9.47 -2.94
C LEU A 51 -7.48 9.73 -2.66
N ARG A 52 -8.19 10.29 -3.64
CA ARG A 52 -9.64 10.59 -3.50
C ARG A 52 -10.52 9.35 -3.61
N ASP A 53 -10.11 8.38 -4.43
CA ASP A 53 -10.98 7.29 -4.82
C ASP A 53 -11.10 6.21 -3.74
N GLN A 54 -12.24 5.52 -3.73
CA GLN A 54 -12.80 4.87 -2.53
C GLN A 54 -11.99 3.71 -1.94
N PRO A 55 -11.88 3.64 -0.59
CA PRO A 55 -12.10 4.75 0.34
C PRO A 55 -10.97 5.77 0.17
N GLY A 56 -11.33 7.07 0.12
CA GLY A 56 -10.34 8.13 0.05
C GLY A 56 -9.35 7.98 1.20
N LYS A 57 -8.06 7.82 0.88
CA LYS A 57 -7.03 7.37 1.82
C LYS A 57 -5.78 8.21 1.68
N THR A 58 -5.23 8.64 2.81
CA THR A 58 -3.88 9.18 2.87
C THR A 58 -2.93 8.05 3.27
N VAL A 59 -1.88 7.89 2.48
CA VAL A 59 -0.85 6.86 2.68
C VAL A 59 0.53 7.50 2.59
N ALA A 60 1.51 6.90 3.26
CA ALA A 60 2.91 7.18 2.99
C ALA A 60 3.43 6.17 1.96
N VAL A 61 4.02 6.67 0.88
CA VAL A 61 4.70 5.85 -0.13
C VAL A 61 6.20 6.04 -0.04
N LEU A 62 6.93 4.93 -0.01
CA LEU A 62 8.39 4.90 0.00
C LEU A 62 8.86 4.16 -1.24
N THR A 63 9.87 4.68 -1.90
CA THR A 63 10.53 4.01 -3.01
C THR A 63 11.99 4.42 -3.10
N SER A 64 12.84 3.55 -3.61
CA SER A 64 14.22 3.91 -3.95
C SER A 64 14.32 4.79 -5.20
N ASP A 65 13.27 4.90 -6.01
CA ASP A 65 13.28 5.70 -7.25
C ASP A 65 12.93 7.18 -6.98
N ALA A 66 13.90 8.06 -7.20
CA ALA A 66 13.72 9.50 -7.03
C ALA A 66 12.72 10.11 -8.05
N ARG A 67 12.51 9.46 -9.20
CA ARG A 67 11.59 9.94 -10.26
C ARG A 67 10.12 9.82 -9.87
N LEU A 68 9.82 9.07 -8.81
CA LEU A 68 8.45 8.93 -8.33
C LEU A 68 7.86 10.29 -7.92
N GLN A 69 8.66 11.16 -7.31
CA GLN A 69 8.17 12.47 -6.89
C GLN A 69 7.62 13.28 -8.07
N ASP A 70 8.40 13.41 -9.14
CA ASP A 70 7.99 14.12 -10.36
C ASP A 70 6.72 13.52 -10.98
N LEU A 71 6.59 12.19 -10.95
CA LEU A 71 5.42 11.49 -11.48
C LEU A 71 4.17 11.80 -10.64
N LEU A 72 4.30 11.80 -9.31
CA LEU A 72 3.22 12.15 -8.38
C LEU A 72 2.78 13.60 -8.53
N GLU A 73 3.73 14.52 -8.61
CA GLU A 73 3.46 15.95 -8.83
C GLU A 73 2.80 16.16 -10.20
N THR A 74 3.22 15.43 -11.24
CA THR A 74 2.57 15.44 -12.55
C THR A 74 1.14 14.91 -12.46
N ALA A 75 0.93 13.77 -11.81
CA ALA A 75 -0.41 13.18 -11.65
C ALA A 75 -1.37 14.11 -10.90
N LEU A 76 -0.86 14.80 -9.86
CA LEU A 76 -1.59 15.84 -9.13
C LEU A 76 -1.94 17.02 -10.05
N ALA A 77 -0.99 17.52 -10.83
CA ALA A 77 -1.18 18.68 -11.70
C ALA A 77 -2.16 18.40 -12.85
N THR A 78 -2.13 17.19 -13.43
CA THR A 78 -3.00 16.81 -14.54
C THR A 78 -4.33 16.24 -14.10
N GLY A 79 -4.47 15.87 -12.82
CA GLY A 79 -5.61 15.11 -12.32
C GLY A 79 -5.70 13.72 -12.95
N ASN A 80 -4.56 13.10 -13.29
CA ASN A 80 -4.55 11.76 -13.85
C ASN A 80 -4.76 10.72 -12.73
N LEU A 81 -5.39 9.61 -13.10
CA LEU A 81 -5.51 8.46 -12.21
C LEU A 81 -4.13 7.78 -12.10
N ILE A 82 -3.73 7.44 -10.88
CA ILE A 82 -2.50 6.70 -10.59
C ILE A 82 -2.83 5.37 -9.90
N ALA A 83 -2.04 4.34 -10.15
CA ALA A 83 -2.01 3.13 -9.34
C ALA A 83 -0.59 2.84 -8.86
N PHE A 84 -0.49 2.39 -7.61
CA PHE A 84 0.73 1.94 -6.96
C PHE A 84 0.68 0.43 -6.81
N LEU A 85 1.77 -0.23 -7.22
CA LEU A 85 2.05 -1.61 -6.88
C LEU A 85 3.13 -1.63 -5.81
N GLY A 86 2.85 -2.30 -4.71
CA GLY A 86 3.79 -2.40 -3.62
C GLY A 86 3.23 -3.22 -2.48
N TYR A 87 3.80 -3.06 -1.29
CA TYR A 87 3.37 -3.76 -0.11
C TYR A 87 3.38 -2.89 1.14
N LYS A 88 2.45 -3.16 2.06
CA LYS A 88 2.38 -2.46 3.34
C LYS A 88 3.54 -2.87 4.23
N LEU A 89 4.27 -1.91 4.77
CA LEU A 89 5.33 -2.15 5.74
C LEU A 89 4.72 -2.37 7.13
N THR A 90 5.07 -3.49 7.76
CA THR A 90 4.69 -3.77 9.16
C THR A 90 5.54 -2.97 10.14
N ASN A 91 6.80 -2.76 9.81
CA ASN A 91 7.76 -1.96 10.58
C ASN A 91 8.37 -0.88 9.68
N PRO A 92 7.65 0.23 9.41
CA PRO A 92 8.16 1.29 8.55
C PRO A 92 9.30 2.07 9.24
N PRO A 93 10.22 2.66 8.46
CA PRO A 93 11.26 3.53 9.00
C PRO A 93 10.63 4.74 9.70
N THR A 94 11.24 5.20 10.78
CA THR A 94 10.72 6.31 11.60
C THR A 94 10.83 7.65 10.84
N PRO A 95 9.74 8.40 10.67
CA PRO A 95 9.80 9.73 10.09
C PRO A 95 10.52 10.71 11.00
N ARG A 96 11.07 11.77 10.39
CA ARG A 96 11.71 12.85 11.14
C ARG A 96 10.65 13.64 11.91
N GLY A 97 10.39 13.23 13.16
CA GLY A 97 9.40 13.87 14.02
C GLY A 97 8.48 12.93 14.81
N GLY A 98 8.60 11.60 14.67
CA GLY A 98 7.83 10.67 15.50
C GLY A 98 7.43 9.41 14.76
N THR A 99 6.20 8.93 14.96
CA THR A 99 5.64 7.74 14.31
C THR A 99 4.72 8.11 13.16
N TRP A 100 4.63 7.26 12.14
CA TRP A 100 3.61 7.41 11.11
C TRP A 100 2.21 7.29 11.71
N SER A 101 1.34 8.24 11.38
CA SER A 101 -0.10 8.18 11.69
C SER A 101 -0.92 7.49 10.59
N VAL A 102 -0.29 7.22 9.44
CA VAL A 102 -0.90 6.62 8.25
C VAL A 102 -0.24 5.29 7.91
N ASP A 103 -0.92 4.51 7.08
CA ASP A 103 -0.34 3.30 6.52
C ASP A 103 0.82 3.63 5.58
N VAL A 104 1.88 2.84 5.70
CA VAL A 104 3.13 3.04 4.96
C VAL A 104 3.33 1.89 3.98
N TYR A 105 3.62 2.23 2.73
CA TYR A 105 3.79 1.27 1.66
C TYR A 105 5.16 1.43 1.01
N ASN A 106 5.84 0.31 0.78
CA ASN A 106 7.00 0.27 -0.11
C ASN A 106 6.49 0.01 -1.53
N ILE A 107 6.83 0.89 -2.46
CA ILE A 107 6.32 0.90 -3.83
C ILE A 107 7.38 0.34 -4.77
N ASP A 108 7.02 -0.73 -5.46
CA ASP A 108 7.84 -1.39 -6.47
C ASP A 108 7.57 -0.85 -7.88
N GLY A 109 6.35 -0.33 -8.12
CA GLY A 109 5.96 0.18 -9.44
C GLY A 109 4.77 1.13 -9.39
N VAL A 110 4.69 1.99 -10.40
CA VAL A 110 3.63 2.99 -10.53
C VAL A 110 3.09 3.00 -11.96
N ILE A 111 1.77 3.03 -12.07
CA ILE A 111 1.05 3.09 -13.34
C ILE A 111 0.32 4.43 -13.39
N LEU A 112 0.64 5.24 -14.39
CA LEU A 112 -0.05 6.48 -14.68
C LEU A 112 -1.06 6.26 -15.82
N TYR A 113 -2.34 6.51 -15.54
CA TYR A 113 -3.39 6.46 -16.55
C TYR A 113 -3.60 7.88 -17.09
N GLY A 114 -3.02 8.15 -18.25
CA GLY A 114 -3.26 9.41 -18.97
C GLY A 114 -4.60 9.38 -19.69
N MET A 115 -5.41 10.43 -19.52
CA MET A 115 -6.52 10.69 -20.43
C MET A 115 -5.98 11.29 -21.74
N LYS A 116 -6.38 10.72 -22.88
CA LYS A 116 -6.11 11.27 -24.21
C LYS A 116 -6.97 12.48 -24.50
#